data_AF-A0A7X2XNB6-F1
#
_entry.id   AF-A0A7X2XNB6-F1
#
_cell.length_a   1.000
_cell.length_b   1.000
_cell.length_c   1.000
_cell.angle_alpha   90.00
_cell.angle_beta   90.00
_cell.angle_gamma   90.00
#
_symmetry.space_group_name_H-M   'P 1'
#
loop_
_entity.id
_entity.type
_entity.pdbx_description
1 polymer ?
#
loop_
_entity_poly.entity_id
_entity_poly.type
_entity_poly.pdbx_seq_one_letter_code
_entity_poly.pdbx_strand_id
1 'polypeptide(L)'
;ESERPKDKIKEEKQVDKKLELRNVSNVELYTVENNKYRHITAVDGALDSSLKYFMKVKSENFKDIMLPVTKIESTTKNNKEVYKIVAHAENLIQHENNVISNDYTYY
;
A
#
# COMPACT_ATOMS: atom_id res chain seq x y z
N GLU A 1 57.21 19.66 2.02
CA GLU A 1 55.95 19.19 1.42
C GLU A 1 55.05 18.72 2.54
N SER A 2 53.97 19.45 2.83
CA SER A 2 53.07 19.15 3.95
C SER A 2 51.94 18.25 3.47
N GLU A 3 51.86 17.04 4.03
CA GLU A 3 50.77 16.09 3.73
C GLU A 3 49.41 16.72 4.04
N ARG A 4 48.53 16.75 3.04
CA ARG A 4 47.15 17.18 3.21
C ARG A 4 46.43 16.20 4.14
N PRO A 5 45.57 16.67 5.06
CA PRO A 5 44.77 15.79 5.90
C PRO A 5 43.93 14.87 5.02
N LYS A 6 43.99 13.56 5.24
CA LYS A 6 43.08 12.61 4.61
C LYS A 6 41.68 12.91 5.15
N ASP A 7 40.81 13.48 4.32
CA ASP A 7 39.41 13.65 4.64
C ASP A 7 38.84 12.30 5.07
N LYS A 8 38.39 12.23 6.33
CA LYS A 8 37.66 11.06 6.83
C LYS A 8 36.39 10.96 6.00
N ILE A 9 36.34 9.99 5.11
CA ILE A 9 35.11 9.57 4.43
C ILE A 9 34.09 9.32 5.55
N LYS A 10 33.07 10.18 5.65
CA LYS A 10 31.94 9.94 6.56
C LYS A 10 31.35 8.59 6.15
N GLU A 11 31.38 7.61 7.05
CA GLU A 11 30.61 6.38 6.86
C GLU A 11 29.17 6.78 6.53
N GLU A 12 28.68 6.35 5.37
CA GLU A 12 27.29 6.54 4.99
C GLU A 12 26.42 5.80 6.02
N LYS A 13 25.78 6.57 6.91
CA LYS A 13 24.84 6.02 7.87
C LYS A 13 23.75 5.30 7.07
N GLN A 14 23.58 4.00 7.29
CA GLN A 14 22.46 3.26 6.69
C GLN A 14 21.15 3.90 7.14
N VAL A 15 20.42 4.48 6.18
CA VAL A 15 19.09 5.07 6.41
C VAL A 15 18.07 4.04 5.95
N ASP A 16 17.32 3.48 6.90
CA ASP A 16 16.18 2.61 6.59
C ASP A 16 15.01 3.47 6.11
N LYS A 17 14.80 3.51 4.79
CA LYS A 17 13.75 4.31 4.16
C LYS A 17 12.45 3.51 4.12
N LYS A 18 11.39 4.07 4.70
CA LYS A 18 10.04 3.49 4.66
C LYS A 18 9.09 4.30 3.78
N LEU A 19 8.08 3.64 3.25
CA LEU A 19 6.96 4.21 2.52
C LEU A 19 5.77 4.35 3.46
N GLU A 20 5.24 5.55 3.61
CA GLU A 20 4.04 5.81 4.41
C GLU A 20 2.99 6.50 3.53
N LEU A 21 1.77 5.98 3.54
CA LEU A 21 0.61 6.59 2.88
C LEU A 21 0.01 7.65 3.79
N ARG A 22 -0.05 8.91 3.35
CA ARG A 22 -0.58 10.04 4.13
C ARG A 22 -1.66 10.79 3.36
N ASN A 23 -2.58 11.41 4.10
CA ASN A 23 -3.69 12.19 3.55
C ASN A 23 -4.47 11.41 2.49
N VAL A 24 -4.80 10.15 2.77
CA VAL A 24 -5.56 9.29 1.86
C VAL A 24 -6.98 9.84 1.75
N SER A 25 -7.39 10.19 0.53
CA SER A 25 -8.72 10.77 0.26
C SER A 25 -9.72 9.75 -0.22
N ASN A 26 -9.26 8.75 -0.99
CA ASN A 26 -10.10 7.69 -1.52
C ASN A 26 -9.28 6.44 -1.84
N VAL A 27 -9.95 5.28 -1.83
CA VAL A 27 -9.37 4.01 -2.27
C VAL A 27 -10.32 3.37 -3.28
N GLU A 28 -9.78 2.96 -4.41
CA GLU A 28 -10.52 2.28 -5.47
C GLU A 28 -9.90 0.91 -5.73
N LEU A 29 -10.73 -0.11 -5.96
CA LEU A 29 -10.25 -1.46 -6.28
C LEU A 29 -10.27 -1.69 -7.80
N TYR A 30 -9.18 -2.24 -8.34
CA TYR A 30 -9.09 -2.56 -9.75
C TYR A 30 -8.56 -3.97 -9.97
N THR A 31 -8.81 -4.51 -11.16
CA THR A 31 -8.20 -5.73 -11.70
C THR A 31 -7.57 -5.47 -13.07
N VAL A 32 -6.69 -6.36 -13.51
CA VAL A 32 -6.18 -6.38 -14.90
C VAL A 32 -6.80 -7.57 -15.62
N GLU A 33 -7.63 -7.29 -16.63
CA GLU A 33 -8.21 -8.27 -17.54
C GLU A 33 -7.86 -7.87 -18.97
N ASN A 34 -7.36 -8.82 -19.78
CA ASN A 34 -7.00 -8.56 -21.18
C ASN A 34 -6.08 -7.34 -21.36
N ASN A 35 -5.10 -7.20 -20.45
CA ASN A 35 -4.14 -6.08 -20.43
C ASN A 35 -4.77 -4.69 -20.27
N LYS A 36 -6.00 -4.63 -19.71
CA LYS A 36 -6.72 -3.39 -19.41
C LYS A 36 -7.08 -3.31 -17.93
N TYR A 37 -7.00 -2.10 -17.40
CA TYR A 37 -7.43 -1.77 -16.05
C TYR A 37 -8.95 -1.73 -15.98
N ARG A 38 -9.55 -2.50 -15.07
CA ARG A 38 -11.00 -2.51 -14.83
C ARG A 38 -11.27 -2.10 -13.39
N HIS A 39 -12.09 -1.05 -13.22
CA HIS A 39 -12.54 -0.59 -11.90
C HIS A 39 -13.61 -1.55 -11.36
N ILE A 40 -13.44 -2.02 -10.14
CA ILE A 40 -14.38 -2.86 -9.42
C ILE A 40 -15.24 -1.95 -8.54
N THR A 41 -16.44 -1.61 -9.00
CA THR A 41 -17.37 -0.72 -8.29
C THR A 41 -18.28 -1.44 -7.31
N ALA A 42 -18.43 -2.75 -7.47
CA ALA A 42 -19.25 -3.59 -6.61
C ALA A 42 -18.65 -4.99 -6.55
N VAL A 43 -18.66 -5.59 -5.36
CA VAL A 43 -18.14 -6.94 -5.12
C VAL A 43 -19.34 -7.88 -5.01
N ASP A 44 -19.90 -8.21 -6.16
CA ASP A 44 -21.16 -8.95 -6.30
C ASP A 44 -20.89 -10.46 -6.18
N GLY A 45 -20.46 -10.89 -4.99
CA GLY A 45 -20.10 -12.28 -4.68
C GLY A 45 -18.59 -12.51 -4.56
N ALA A 46 -18.17 -13.77 -4.62
CA ALA A 46 -16.78 -14.14 -4.44
C ALA A 46 -15.91 -13.52 -5.54
N LEU A 47 -14.92 -12.72 -5.15
CA LEU A 47 -13.89 -12.22 -6.06
C LEU A 47 -13.13 -13.41 -6.66
N ASP A 48 -12.82 -13.31 -7.94
CA ASP A 48 -12.12 -14.34 -8.67
C ASP A 48 -10.67 -14.41 -8.18
N SER A 49 -10.33 -15.46 -7.44
CA SER A 49 -9.00 -15.67 -6.88
C SER A 49 -7.91 -15.87 -7.93
N SER A 50 -8.27 -16.11 -9.20
CA SER A 50 -7.33 -16.18 -10.32
C SER A 50 -6.91 -14.79 -10.83
N LEU A 51 -7.67 -13.74 -10.51
CA LEU A 51 -7.39 -12.38 -10.94
C LEU A 51 -6.40 -11.68 -10.02
N LYS A 52 -5.64 -10.75 -10.60
CA LYS A 52 -4.73 -9.87 -9.86
C LYS A 52 -5.43 -8.55 -9.56
N TYR A 53 -5.66 -8.29 -8.29
CA TYR A 53 -6.25 -7.05 -7.81
C TYR A 53 -5.20 -6.07 -7.31
N PHE A 54 -5.50 -4.78 -7.40
CA PHE A 54 -4.70 -3.70 -6.85
C PHE A 54 -5.60 -2.57 -6.36
N MET A 55 -5.20 -1.98 -5.25
CA MET A 55 -5.84 -0.78 -4.72
C MET A 55 -5.17 0.45 -5.31
N LYS A 56 -5.95 1.33 -5.91
CA LYS A 56 -5.53 2.68 -6.26
C LYS A 56 -5.84 3.60 -5.08
N VAL A 57 -4.81 3.95 -4.32
CA VAL A 57 -4.90 4.84 -3.15
C VAL A 57 -4.68 6.26 -3.62
N LYS A 58 -5.71 7.10 -3.53
CA LYS A 58 -5.66 8.52 -3.87
C LYS A 58 -5.29 9.34 -2.64
N SER A 59 -4.50 10.40 -2.84
CA SER A 59 -4.11 11.33 -1.80
C SER A 59 -4.50 12.75 -2.16
N GLU A 60 -4.83 13.57 -1.17
CA GLU A 60 -5.15 14.99 -1.38
C GLU A 60 -3.92 15.80 -1.82
N ASN A 61 -2.77 15.48 -1.22
CA ASN A 61 -1.55 16.29 -1.33
C ASN A 61 -0.40 15.56 -2.05
N PHE A 62 -0.59 14.28 -2.36
CA PHE A 62 0.42 13.42 -2.95
C PHE A 62 -0.12 12.69 -4.20
N LYS A 63 0.79 12.07 -4.96
CA LYS A 63 0.40 11.27 -6.12
C LYS A 63 -0.35 10.01 -5.69
N ASP A 64 -1.27 9.56 -6.54
CA ASP A 64 -1.92 8.26 -6.41
C ASP A 64 -0.89 7.12 -6.41
N ILE A 65 -1.14 6.09 -5.59
CA ILE A 65 -0.30 4.89 -5.48
C ILE A 65 -1.13 3.66 -5.86
N MET A 66 -0.55 2.74 -6.64
CA MET A 66 -1.12 1.42 -6.90
C MET A 66 -0.45 0.39 -5.99
N LEU A 67 -1.24 -0.25 -5.13
CA LEU A 67 -0.78 -1.27 -4.19
C LEU A 67 -1.33 -2.64 -4.58
N PRO A 68 -0.49 -3.67 -4.74
CA PRO A 68 -0.96 -5.00 -5.07
C PRO A 68 -1.71 -5.61 -3.87
N VAL A 69 -2.90 -6.13 -4.14
CA VAL A 69 -3.71 -6.80 -3.12
C VAL A 69 -3.17 -8.21 -2.90
N THR A 70 -3.00 -8.57 -1.64
CA THR A 70 -2.50 -9.88 -1.21
C THR A 70 -3.61 -10.76 -0.64
N LYS A 71 -4.68 -10.16 -0.10
CA LYS A 71 -5.78 -10.90 0.50
C LYS A 71 -7.09 -10.14 0.35
N ILE A 72 -8.16 -10.88 0.08
CA ILE A 72 -9.53 -10.36 0.13
C ILE A 72 -10.39 -11.40 0.84
N GLU A 73 -11.15 -10.98 1.84
CA GLU A 73 -12.03 -11.86 2.62
C GLU A 73 -13.33 -11.13 3.01
N SER A 74 -14.45 -11.86 3.04
CA SER A 74 -15.68 -11.36 3.65
C SER A 74 -15.53 -11.33 5.17
N THR A 75 -15.99 -10.26 5.80
CA THR A 75 -15.98 -10.06 7.25
C THR A 75 -17.18 -9.24 7.69
N THR A 76 -17.39 -9.15 9.00
CA THR A 76 -18.44 -8.32 9.60
C THR A 76 -17.83 -7.12 10.28
N LYS A 77 -18.21 -5.91 9.85
CA LYS A 77 -17.83 -4.64 10.49
C LYS A 77 -19.09 -3.82 10.77
N ASN A 78 -19.25 -3.34 12.00
CA ASN A 78 -20.43 -2.56 12.41
C ASN A 78 -21.77 -3.25 12.05
N ASN A 79 -21.85 -4.57 12.27
CA ASN A 79 -23.02 -5.42 11.96
C ASN A 79 -23.43 -5.47 10.47
N LYS A 80 -22.51 -5.12 9.56
CA LYS A 80 -22.69 -5.27 8.11
C LYS A 80 -21.62 -6.19 7.55
N GLU A 81 -22.01 -7.04 6.60
CA GLU A 81 -21.07 -7.81 5.80
C GLU A 81 -20.33 -6.84 4.87
N VAL A 82 -19.00 -6.88 4.93
CA VAL A 82 -18.08 -6.03 4.16
C VAL A 82 -16.89 -6.87 3.70
N TYR A 83 -16.16 -6.40 2.70
CA TYR A 83 -14.91 -7.05 2.29
C TYR A 83 -13.73 -6.38 2.99
N LYS A 84 -12.90 -7.18 3.64
CA LYS A 84 -11.57 -6.75 4.08
C LYS A 84 -10.57 -7.02 2.98
N ILE A 85 -10.00 -5.96 2.43
CA ILE A 85 -9.01 -6.00 1.36
C ILE A 85 -7.67 -5.59 1.94
N VAL A 86 -6.67 -6.45 1.82
CA VAL A 86 -5.31 -6.22 2.33
C VAL A 86 -4.36 -6.10 1.16
N ALA A 87 -3.58 -5.03 1.12
CA ALA A 87 -2.47 -4.87 0.18
C ALA A 87 -1.14 -4.75 0.93
N HIS A 88 -0.07 -5.10 0.20
CA HIS A 88 1.29 -5.07 0.71
C HIS A 88 2.22 -4.44 -0.32
N ALA A 89 3.24 -3.73 0.15
CA ALA A 89 4.34 -3.25 -0.68
C ALA A 89 5.64 -3.21 0.11
N GLU A 90 6.77 -3.27 -0.60
CA GLU A 90 8.08 -3.24 0.03
C GLU A 90 8.26 -1.95 0.85
N ASN A 91 8.75 -2.11 2.08
CA ASN A 91 9.01 -1.02 3.02
C ASN A 91 7.78 -0.15 3.37
N LEU A 92 6.56 -0.61 3.03
CA LEU A 92 5.33 0.02 3.47
C LEU A 92 5.22 -0.04 5.00
N ILE A 93 4.87 1.08 5.61
CA ILE A 93 4.47 1.17 7.00
C ILE A 93 3.16 1.94 7.09
N GLN A 94 2.30 1.51 8.01
CA GLN A 94 1.04 2.16 8.36
C GLN A 94 0.94 2.25 9.87
N HIS A 95 0.49 3.41 10.36
CA HIS A 95 0.26 3.64 11.78
C HIS A 95 -1.23 3.59 12.06
N GLU A 96 -1.70 2.50 12.68
CA GLU A 96 -3.08 2.35 13.14
C GLU A 96 -3.09 2.10 14.65
N ASN A 97 -3.74 2.98 15.42
CA ASN A 97 -3.86 2.83 16.89
C ASN A 97 -2.51 2.57 17.60
N ASN A 98 -1.46 3.31 17.21
CA ASN A 98 -0.07 3.14 17.69
C ASN A 98 0.61 1.80 17.34
N VAL A 99 0.00 0.99 16.48
CA VAL A 99 0.60 -0.23 15.93
C VAL A 99 1.15 0.08 14.53
N ILE A 100 2.36 -0.40 14.27
CA ILE A 100 2.97 -0.34 12.94
C ILE A 100 2.60 -1.63 12.20
N SER A 101 1.98 -1.48 11.04
CA SER A 101 1.66 -2.56 10.10
C SER A 101 2.45 -2.37 8.81
N ASN A 102 2.89 -3.46 8.19
CA ASN A 102 3.46 -3.43 6.84
C ASN A 102 2.40 -3.59 5.74
N ASP A 103 1.15 -3.74 6.15
CA ASP A 103 0.01 -3.94 5.27
C ASP A 103 -0.94 -2.73 5.35
N TYR A 104 -1.56 -2.42 4.22
CA TYR A 104 -2.65 -1.47 4.13
C TYR A 104 -3.98 -2.22 4.02
N THR A 105 -4.90 -1.97 4.97
CA THR A 105 -6.20 -2.63 5.01
C THR A 105 -7.31 -1.63 4.69
N TYR A 106 -8.20 -2.01 3.77
CA TYR A 106 -9.41 -1.27 3.42
C TYR A 106 -10.66 -2.14 3.67
N TYR A 107 -11.77 -1.50 4.05
CA TYR A 107 -13.06 -2.12 4.36
C TYR A 107 -14.18 -1.49 3.54
#